data_AF-A0A9E5IUN0-F1
#
_entry.id   AF-A0A9E5IUN0-F1
#
_cell.length_a   1.000
_cell.length_b   1.000
_cell.length_c   1.000
_cell.angle_alpha   90.00
_cell.angle_beta   90.00
_cell.angle_gamma   90.00
#
_symmetry.space_group_name_H-M   'P 1'
#
loop_
_entity.id
_entity.type
_entity.pdbx_description
1 polymer ?
#
loop_
_entity_poly.entity_id
_entity_poly.type
_entity_poly.pdbx_seq_one_letter_code
_entity_poly.pdbx_strand_id
1 'polypeptide(L)'
;MMDRTRMLSRNMTRRVELAWPVLDLPLRQRLIDECLLPYLHDTRNAWTLDADGKYRRVEKQGRKIQSAQALLMQKYSPGHPKSR
;
A
#
# COMPACT_ATOMS: atom_id res chain seq x y z
N MET A 1 -0.06 13.11 4.47
CA MET A 1 -1.43 13.66 4.39
C MET A 1 -2.32 12.50 3.95
N MET A 2 -2.86 11.78 4.93
CA MET A 2 -3.63 10.54 4.75
C MET A 2 -5.06 10.86 4.33
N ASP A 3 -5.53 10.20 3.28
CA ASP A 3 -6.94 10.15 2.93
C ASP A 3 -7.73 9.48 4.08
N ARG A 4 -8.77 10.14 4.57
CA ARG A 4 -9.58 9.72 5.75
C ARG A 4 -10.76 8.83 5.35
N THR A 5 -10.88 8.47 4.09
CA THR A 5 -12.18 8.10 3.54
C THR A 5 -12.20 6.66 3.05
N ARG A 6 -12.47 5.77 4.00
CA ARG A 6 -12.86 4.37 3.76
C ARG A 6 -14.13 4.35 2.90
N MET A 7 -14.23 3.43 1.94
CA MET A 7 -15.51 3.15 1.30
C MET A 7 -16.51 2.59 2.33
N LEU A 8 -17.37 3.48 2.81
CA LEU A 8 -18.53 3.23 3.64
C LEU A 8 -19.67 4.05 3.04
N SER A 9 -20.89 3.55 3.09
CA SER A 9 -22.08 4.26 2.58
C SER A 9 -22.14 5.72 3.01
N ARG A 10 -21.75 6.04 4.26
CA ARG A 10 -21.69 7.40 4.79
C ARG A 10 -20.67 8.33 4.10
N ASN A 11 -19.54 7.78 3.69
CA ASN A 11 -18.48 8.52 3.02
C ASN A 11 -18.87 8.80 1.56
N MET A 12 -19.42 7.79 0.89
CA MET A 12 -19.93 7.89 -0.49
C MET A 12 -21.22 8.71 -0.66
N THR A 13 -22.00 8.99 0.40
CA THR A 13 -23.31 9.67 0.28
C THR A 13 -23.50 10.93 1.13
N ARG A 14 -22.62 11.21 2.11
CA ARG A 14 -22.83 12.33 3.05
C ARG A 14 -21.63 13.26 3.20
N ARG A 15 -20.56 13.06 2.42
CA ARG A 15 -19.35 13.90 2.47
C ARG A 15 -18.91 14.25 1.06
N VAL A 16 -18.42 15.48 0.89
CA VAL A 16 -17.74 15.89 -0.35
C VAL A 16 -16.34 15.28 -0.32
N GLU A 17 -16.09 14.36 -1.24
CA GLU A 17 -14.78 13.73 -1.45
C GLU A 17 -14.18 14.23 -2.76
N LEU A 18 -12.85 14.36 -2.81
CA LEU A 18 -12.12 14.80 -3.99
C LEU A 18 -11.14 13.71 -4.41
N ALA A 19 -11.20 13.34 -5.68
CA ALA A 19 -10.23 12.49 -6.34
C ALA A 19 -9.81 13.16 -7.65
N TRP A 20 -8.53 13.13 -7.96
CA TRP A 20 -8.00 13.66 -9.22
C TRP A 20 -7.08 12.63 -9.88
N PRO A 21 -7.06 12.57 -11.21
CA PRO A 21 -6.23 11.62 -11.93
C PRO A 21 -4.75 12.03 -11.85
N VAL A 22 -3.88 11.03 -11.68
CA VAL A 22 -2.43 11.20 -11.83
C VAL A 22 -2.08 10.93 -13.30
N LEU A 23 -1.95 12.01 -14.08
CA LEU A 23 -1.69 11.94 -15.51
C LEU A 23 -0.21 11.73 -15.85
N ASP A 24 0.69 12.21 -14.99
CA ASP A 24 2.13 12.06 -15.20
C ASP A 24 2.57 10.59 -15.05
N LEU A 25 3.15 10.03 -16.11
CA LEU A 25 3.53 8.62 -16.18
C LEU A 25 4.63 8.28 -15.15
N PRO A 26 5.74 9.04 -15.06
CA PRO A 26 6.72 8.88 -13.98
C PRO A 26 6.11 8.86 -12.58
N LEU A 27 5.22 9.81 -12.27
CA LEU A 27 4.59 9.87 -10.96
C LEU A 27 3.67 8.67 -10.69
N ARG A 28 2.91 8.24 -11.71
CA ARG A 28 2.06 7.04 -11.61
C ARG A 28 2.89 5.79 -11.34
N GLN A 29 4.01 5.62 -12.04
CA GLN A 29 4.89 4.47 -11.85
C GLN A 29 5.48 4.46 -10.44
N ARG A 30 5.91 5.61 -9.94
CA ARG A 30 6.38 5.74 -8.55
C ARG A 30 5.32 5.37 -7.52
N LEU A 31 4.07 5.78 -7.72
CA LEU A 31 2.97 5.40 -6.83
C LEU A 31 2.76 3.89 -6.82
N ILE A 32 2.85 3.24 -7.99
CA ILE A 32 2.75 1.78 -8.09
C ILE A 32 3.90 1.11 -7.34
N ASP A 33 5.14 1.52 -7.61
CA ASP A 33 6.34 0.87 -7.09
C ASP A 33 6.58 1.12 -5.59
N GLU A 34 6.14 2.27 -5.09
CA GLU A 34 6.42 2.71 -3.72
C GLU A 34 5.23 2.52 -2.78
N CYS A 35 3.99 2.58 -3.29
CA CYS A 35 2.80 2.57 -2.44
C CYS A 35 1.88 1.37 -2.66
N LEU A 36 1.83 0.79 -3.87
CA LEU A 36 0.93 -0.33 -4.15
C LEU A 36 1.65 -1.68 -4.05
N LEU A 37 2.72 -1.87 -4.81
CA LEU A 37 3.43 -3.14 -4.89
C LEU A 37 4.04 -3.60 -3.56
N PRO A 38 4.70 -2.73 -2.75
CA PRO A 38 5.29 -3.18 -1.49
C PRO A 38 4.25 -3.72 -0.51
N TYR A 39 3.06 -3.14 -0.50
CA TYR A 39 1.97 -3.56 0.38
C TYR A 39 1.26 -4.82 -0.14
N LEU A 40 1.13 -4.97 -1.47
CA LEU A 40 0.59 -6.20 -2.08
C LEU A 40 1.52 -7.41 -1.86
N HIS A 41 2.83 -7.19 -1.84
CA HIS A 41 3.84 -8.21 -1.61
C HIS A 41 4.26 -8.36 -0.14
N ASP A 42 3.64 -7.64 0.80
CA ASP A 42 3.95 -7.79 2.22
C ASP A 42 3.51 -9.19 2.70
N THR A 43 4.47 -10.00 3.14
CA THR A 43 4.26 -11.37 3.64
C THR A 43 4.42 -11.45 5.17
N ARG A 44 4.65 -10.32 5.82
CA ARG A 44 4.93 -10.24 7.26
C ARG A 44 3.79 -9.61 8.04
N ASN A 45 3.22 -8.53 7.54
CA ASN A 45 2.21 -7.72 8.22
C ASN A 45 0.84 -7.80 7.55
N ALA A 46 0.73 -8.39 6.34
CA ALA A 46 -0.54 -8.48 5.62
C ALA A 46 -1.49 -9.55 6.20
N TRP A 47 -2.78 -9.22 6.17
CA TRP A 47 -3.87 -10.11 6.54
C TRP A 47 -4.91 -10.15 5.43
N THR A 48 -5.39 -11.35 5.10
CA THR A 48 -6.51 -11.56 4.19
C THR A 48 -7.79 -11.62 5.00
N LEU A 49 -8.80 -10.85 4.58
CA LEU A 49 -10.16 -11.00 5.06
C LEU A 49 -10.87 -12.05 4.20
N ASP A 50 -11.25 -13.16 4.81
CA ASP A 50 -11.97 -14.22 4.11
C ASP A 50 -13.48 -13.92 4.02
N ALA A 51 -14.19 -14.64 3.13
CA ALA A 51 -15.63 -14.53 2.96
C ALA A 51 -16.42 -14.78 4.26
N ASP A 52 -15.88 -15.63 5.14
CA ASP A 52 -16.44 -15.93 6.46
C ASP A 52 -16.23 -14.79 7.49
N GLY A 53 -15.63 -13.66 7.08
CA GLY A 53 -15.34 -12.52 7.94
C GLY A 53 -14.14 -12.72 8.87
N LYS A 54 -13.44 -13.84 8.76
CA LYS A 54 -12.24 -14.14 9.56
C LYS A 54 -11.00 -13.56 8.90
N TYR A 55 -10.18 -12.88 9.70
CA TYR A 55 -8.86 -12.43 9.27
C TYR A 55 -7.84 -13.55 9.44
N ARG A 56 -7.10 -13.86 8.36
CA ARG A 56 -5.96 -14.78 8.40
C ARG A 56 -4.71 -14.04 7.98
N ARG A 57 -3.57 -14.35 8.61
CA ARG A 57 -2.28 -13.85 8.11
C ARG A 57 -2.04 -14.37 6.72
N VAL A 58 -1.49 -13.54 5.85
CA VAL A 58 -1.10 -13.96 4.51
C VAL A 58 -0.04 -15.06 4.63
N GLU A 59 -0.33 -16.22 4.04
CA GLU A 59 0.59 -17.36 4.07
C GLU A 59 1.84 -17.10 3.23
N LYS A 60 2.98 -17.49 3.79
CA LYS A 60 4.28 -17.44 3.11
C LYS A 60 4.40 -18.66 2.21
N GLN A 61 3.75 -18.65 1.05
CA GLN A 61 3.82 -19.71 0.04
C GLN A 61 5.23 -19.78 -0.60
N GLY A 62 6.27 -20.08 0.18
CA GLY A 62 7.67 -20.08 -0.26
C GLY A 62 8.26 -18.69 -0.57
N ARG A 63 7.49 -17.61 -0.36
CA ARG A 63 7.93 -16.22 -0.62
C ARG A 63 8.88 -15.73 0.47
N LYS A 64 9.86 -14.90 0.09
CA LYS A 64 10.75 -14.23 1.05
C LYS A 64 9.92 -13.42 2.06
N ILE A 65 10.39 -13.39 3.31
CA ILE A 65 9.79 -12.55 4.35
C ILE A 65 10.08 -11.10 3.99
N GLN A 66 9.03 -10.33 3.74
CA GLN A 66 9.12 -8.94 3.31
C GLN A 66 8.08 -8.10 4.04
N SER A 67 8.52 -6.97 4.59
CA SER A 67 7.67 -5.94 5.21
C SER A 67 7.74 -4.68 4.35
N ALA A 68 6.59 -4.16 3.94
CA ALA A 68 6.51 -2.95 3.14
C ALA A 68 7.19 -1.77 3.85
N GLN A 69 6.91 -1.62 5.15
CA GLN A 69 7.46 -0.53 5.97
C GLN A 69 8.98 -0.61 6.09
N ALA A 70 9.54 -1.81 6.29
CA ALA A 70 10.99 -1.98 6.40
C ALA A 70 11.69 -1.67 5.08
N LEU A 71 11.10 -2.10 3.95
CA LEU A 71 11.63 -1.81 2.61
C LEU A 71 11.63 -0.30 2.32
N LEU A 72 10.54 0.39 2.66
CA LEU A 72 10.44 1.84 2.48
C LEU A 72 11.41 2.60 3.38
N MET A 73 11.56 2.18 4.64
CA MET A 73 12.55 2.77 5.54
C MET A 73 13.97 2.61 5.01
N GLN A 74 14.31 1.45 4.43
CA GLN A 74 15.61 1.24 3.80
C GLN A 74 15.80 2.16 2.58
N LYS A 75 14.79 2.27 1.71
CA LYS A 75 14.84 3.08 0.47
C LYS A 75 15.04 4.58 0.74
N TYR A 76 14.46 5.10 1.82
CA TYR A 76 14.52 6.52 2.17
C TYR A 76 15.41 6.83 3.39
N SER A 77 16.15 5.84 3.90
CA SER A 77 17.12 6.08 4.97
C SER A 77 18.19 7.09 4.48
N PRO A 78 18.60 8.08 5.30
CA PRO A 78 19.50 9.16 4.89
C PRO A 78 20.89 8.74 4.35
N GLY A 79 21.22 7.45 4.35
CA GLY A 79 22.52 6.90 3.92
C GLY A 79 22.50 6.03 2.67
N HIS A 80 21.37 5.89 1.95
CA HIS A 80 21.31 5.08 0.73
C HIS A 80 21.40 5.98 -0.52
N PRO A 81 22.46 5.89 -1.34
CA PRO A 81 22.52 6.63 -2.59
C PRO A 81 21.39 6.12 -3.50
N LYS A 82 20.57 7.04 -4.03
CA LYS A 82 19.58 6.69 -5.05
C LYS A 82 20.34 6.11 -6.25
N SER A 83 20.18 4.82 -6.53
CA SER A 83 20.66 4.26 -7.79
C SER A 83 19.88 4.94 -8.91
N ARG A 84 20.59 5.76 -9.67
CA ARG A 84 20.08 6.53 -10.81
C ARG A 84 19.84 5.62 -12.00
#